data_AF-A0A839J9V8-F1
#
_entry.id   AF-A0A839J9V8-F1
#
_cell.length_a   1.000
_cell.length_b   1.000
_cell.length_c   1.000
_cell.angle_alpha   90.00
_cell.angle_beta   90.00
_cell.angle_gamma   90.00
#
_symmetry.space_group_name_H-M   'P 1'
#
loop_
_entity.id
_entity.type
_entity.pdbx_description
1 polymer ?
#
loop_
_entity_poly.entity_id
_entity_poly.type
_entity_poly.pdbx_seq_one_letter_code
_entity_poly.pdbx_strand_id
1 'polypeptide(L)'
;MSRRNETPRGPGPQLVALLDAIRQLDEPPPCTEPSIRDEFTHDDATRRAVARRHCEGCPVLVACLDAARAERAFGVWAGRDHDPTRPDRDTTGEDTTPCPSATRSSSRRPTPGSTRTTTTRP
;
A
#
# COMPACT_ATOMS: atom_id res chain seq x y z
N MET A 1 6.96 -42.06 -28.66
CA MET A 1 6.04 -41.86 -27.51
C MET A 1 6.73 -40.90 -26.55
N SER A 2 6.55 -39.59 -26.76
CA SER A 2 7.22 -38.54 -25.99
C SER A 2 6.59 -38.45 -24.60
N ARG A 3 7.34 -38.87 -23.57
CA ARG A 3 6.97 -38.62 -22.18
C ARG A 3 7.15 -37.11 -21.95
N ARG A 4 6.04 -36.42 -21.72
CA ARG A 4 6.08 -35.03 -21.24
C ARG A 4 6.75 -35.10 -19.88
N ASN A 5 7.88 -34.43 -19.73
CA ASN A 5 8.49 -34.17 -18.43
C ASN A 5 7.51 -33.31 -17.64
N GLU A 6 6.63 -33.94 -16.88
CA GLU A 6 5.83 -33.27 -15.86
C GLU A 6 6.76 -33.01 -14.69
N THR A 7 7.48 -31.89 -14.73
CA THR A 7 8.17 -31.36 -13.56
C THR A 7 7.13 -31.27 -12.44
N PRO A 8 7.37 -31.85 -11.25
CA PRO A 8 6.47 -31.64 -10.12
C PRO A 8 6.35 -30.13 -9.90
N ARG A 9 5.12 -29.60 -9.93
CA ARG A 9 4.81 -28.22 -9.56
C ARG A 9 4.98 -28.08 -8.04
N GLY A 10 6.22 -28.11 -7.59
CA GLY A 10 6.60 -27.70 -6.25
C GLY A 10 6.46 -26.19 -6.08
N PRO A 11 6.62 -25.68 -4.86
CA PRO A 11 6.64 -24.24 -4.60
C PRO A 11 7.71 -23.59 -5.47
N GLY A 12 7.40 -22.44 -6.06
CA GLY A 12 8.37 -21.65 -6.81
C GLY A 12 9.52 -21.16 -5.93
N PRO A 13 10.64 -20.73 -6.52
CA PRO A 13 11.83 -20.32 -5.78
C PRO A 13 11.55 -19.16 -4.82
N GLN A 14 10.61 -18.27 -5.15
CA GLN A 14 10.23 -17.14 -4.30
C GLN A 14 9.50 -17.58 -3.03
N LEU A 15 8.62 -18.57 -3.15
CA LEU A 15 7.92 -19.13 -1.99
C LEU A 15 8.90 -19.88 -1.08
N VAL A 16 9.86 -20.60 -1.65
CA VAL A 16 10.93 -21.25 -0.87
C VAL A 16 11.77 -20.21 -0.12
N ALA A 17 12.25 -19.18 -0.81
CA ALA A 17 13.03 -18.10 -0.18
C ALA A 17 12.27 -17.38 0.94
N LEU A 18 10.97 -17.14 0.77
CA LEU A 18 10.11 -16.60 1.83
C LEU A 18 10.06 -17.52 3.05
N LEU A 19 9.82 -18.81 2.85
CA LEU A 19 9.73 -19.78 3.94
C LEU A 19 11.06 -19.87 4.71
N ASP A 20 12.19 -19.82 4.02
CA ASP A 20 13.50 -19.79 4.65
C ASP A 20 13.75 -18.48 5.40
N ALA A 21 13.34 -17.33 4.85
CA ALA A 21 13.44 -16.05 5.56
C ALA A 21 12.60 -16.04 6.85
N ILE A 22 11.39 -16.60 6.84
CA ILE A 22 10.53 -16.73 8.03
C ILE A 22 11.20 -17.60 9.10
N ARG A 23 11.83 -18.72 8.70
CA ARG A 23 12.53 -19.63 9.63
C ARG A 23 13.74 -19.01 10.31
N GLN A 24 14.31 -17.95 9.72
CA GLN A 24 15.47 -17.24 10.26
C GLN A 24 15.10 -16.12 11.23
N LEU A 25 13.81 -15.80 11.38
CA LEU A 25 13.36 -14.81 12.34
C LEU A 25 13.41 -15.38 13.76
N ASP A 26 13.83 -14.55 14.70
CA ASP A 26 13.79 -14.88 16.13
C ASP A 26 12.35 -15.11 16.61
N GLU A 27 11.40 -14.32 16.07
CA GLU A 27 9.97 -14.45 16.36
C GLU A 27 9.20 -14.65 15.04
N PRO A 28 8.38 -15.71 14.94
CA PRO A 28 7.63 -15.98 13.73
C PRO A 28 6.54 -14.92 13.54
N PRO A 29 6.26 -14.51 12.29
CA PRO A 29 5.29 -13.47 12.03
C PRO A 29 3.87 -13.98 12.34
N PRO A 30 2.95 -13.08 12.71
CA PRO A 30 1.60 -13.44 13.15
C PRO A 30 0.83 -14.26 12.11
N CYS A 31 1.11 -14.10 10.81
CA CYS A 31 0.47 -14.92 9.76
C CYS A 31 0.78 -16.43 9.85
N THR A 32 1.79 -16.84 10.61
CA THR A 32 2.10 -18.26 10.86
C THR A 32 1.30 -18.85 12.03
N GLU A 33 0.74 -18.02 12.89
CA GLU A 33 -0.01 -18.42 14.09
C GLU A 33 -1.33 -19.10 13.68
N PRO A 34 -1.60 -20.35 14.10
CA PRO A 34 -2.80 -21.09 13.68
C PRO A 34 -4.10 -20.34 13.97
N SER A 35 -4.14 -19.59 15.07
CA SER A 35 -5.33 -18.91 15.58
C SER A 35 -5.83 -17.78 14.67
N ILE A 36 -4.95 -17.20 13.84
CA ILE A 36 -5.29 -16.06 12.95
C ILE A 36 -4.96 -16.33 11.49
N ARG A 37 -4.32 -17.45 11.17
CA ARG A 37 -3.93 -17.83 9.80
C ARG A 37 -5.10 -17.77 8.82
N ASP A 38 -6.25 -18.28 9.23
CA ASP A 38 -7.45 -18.35 8.38
C ASP A 38 -8.02 -16.96 8.04
N GLU A 39 -7.75 -15.94 8.85
CA GLU A 39 -8.18 -14.56 8.59
C GLU A 39 -7.45 -13.95 7.37
N PHE A 40 -6.23 -14.40 7.07
CA PHE A 40 -5.46 -13.93 5.91
C PHE A 40 -6.00 -14.48 4.59
N THR A 41 -6.60 -15.67 4.60
CA THR A 41 -7.17 -16.33 3.42
C THR A 41 -8.70 -16.38 3.43
N HIS A 42 -9.34 -15.60 4.32
CA HIS A 42 -10.79 -15.60 4.45
C HIS A 42 -11.48 -15.02 3.21
N ASP A 43 -12.63 -15.56 2.79
CA ASP A 43 -13.38 -15.06 1.62
C ASP A 43 -13.95 -13.64 1.84
N ASP A 44 -14.28 -13.31 3.08
CA ASP A 44 -14.74 -11.97 3.50
C ASP A 44 -13.61 -10.93 3.43
N ALA A 45 -13.76 -9.95 2.53
CA ALA A 45 -12.80 -8.87 2.34
C ALA A 45 -12.59 -7.97 3.58
N THR A 46 -13.59 -7.85 4.46
CA THR A 46 -13.49 -7.10 5.72
C THR A 46 -12.55 -7.81 6.68
N ARG A 47 -12.65 -9.13 6.78
CA ARG A 47 -11.74 -9.96 7.58
C ARG A 47 -10.31 -9.88 7.06
N ARG A 48 -10.13 -9.96 5.75
CA ARG A 48 -8.84 -9.73 5.10
C ARG A 48 -8.30 -8.31 5.38
N ALA A 49 -9.15 -7.28 5.35
CA ALA A 49 -8.71 -5.92 5.68
C ALA A 49 -8.21 -5.77 7.12
N VAL A 50 -8.77 -6.51 8.08
CA VAL A 50 -8.26 -6.59 9.45
C VAL A 50 -6.93 -7.35 9.48
N ALA A 51 -6.85 -8.49 8.80
CA ALA A 51 -5.63 -9.31 8.72
C ALA A 51 -4.42 -8.51 8.18
N ARG A 52 -4.63 -7.58 7.25
CA ARG A 52 -3.58 -6.68 6.72
C ARG A 52 -2.85 -5.87 7.79
N ARG A 53 -3.53 -5.51 8.87
CA ARG A 53 -2.93 -4.72 9.97
C ARG A 53 -1.85 -5.50 10.70
N HIS A 54 -1.96 -6.83 10.73
CA HIS A 54 -0.92 -7.70 11.31
C HIS A 54 0.35 -7.78 10.46
N CYS A 55 0.35 -7.24 9.23
CA CYS A 55 1.55 -7.19 8.40
C CYS A 55 2.45 -5.98 8.72
N GLU A 56 1.98 -5.01 9.51
CA GLU A 56 2.75 -3.81 9.85
C GLU A 56 4.01 -4.19 10.63
N GLY A 57 5.17 -3.72 10.16
CA GLY A 57 6.47 -4.00 10.78
C GLY A 57 7.06 -5.38 10.49
N CYS A 58 6.41 -6.21 9.68
CA CYS A 58 6.93 -7.53 9.35
C CYS A 58 8.23 -7.44 8.51
N PRO A 59 9.34 -8.10 8.92
CA PRO A 59 10.64 -7.96 8.25
C PRO A 59 10.70 -8.65 6.88
N VAL A 60 9.80 -9.60 6.60
CA VAL A 60 9.78 -10.37 5.35
C VAL A 60 8.78 -9.83 4.31
N LEU A 61 8.29 -8.59 4.46
CA LEU A 61 7.29 -8.00 3.56
C LEU A 61 7.69 -8.04 2.08
N VAL A 62 8.95 -7.76 1.76
CA VAL A 62 9.44 -7.75 0.37
C VAL A 62 9.42 -9.15 -0.23
N ALA A 63 10.03 -10.12 0.45
CA ALA A 63 10.02 -11.53 0.02
C ALA A 63 8.60 -12.09 -0.06
N CYS A 64 7.72 -11.67 0.85
CA CYS A 64 6.31 -12.06 0.86
C CYS A 64 5.57 -11.55 -0.38
N LEU A 65 5.82 -10.31 -0.80
CA LEU A 65 5.21 -9.74 -2.00
C LEU A 65 5.68 -10.44 -3.27
N ASP A 66 6.97 -10.76 -3.36
CA ASP A 66 7.53 -11.47 -4.51
C ASP A 66 6.99 -12.90 -4.63
N ALA A 67 6.87 -13.61 -3.50
CA ALA A 67 6.24 -14.92 -3.46
C ALA A 67 4.76 -14.85 -3.89
N ALA A 68 4.00 -13.88 -3.37
CA ALA A 68 2.58 -13.71 -3.72
C ALA A 68 2.38 -13.48 -5.22
N ARG A 69 3.23 -12.66 -5.85
CA ARG A 69 3.19 -12.38 -7.29
C ARG A 69 3.55 -13.59 -8.12
N ALA A 70 4.60 -14.33 -7.73
CA ALA A 70 5.07 -15.51 -8.44
C ALA A 70 4.02 -16.64 -8.41
N GLU A 71 3.41 -16.85 -7.25
CA GLU A 71 2.43 -17.93 -7.03
C GLU A 71 1.00 -17.52 -7.40
N ARG A 72 0.75 -16.25 -7.70
CA ARG A 72 -0.61 -15.68 -7.87
C ARG A 72 -1.49 -16.01 -6.67
N ALA A 73 -0.93 -15.82 -5.47
CA ALA A 73 -1.57 -16.24 -4.23
C ALA A 73 -2.83 -15.41 -3.94
N PHE A 74 -3.84 -16.07 -3.38
CA PHE A 74 -5.05 -15.43 -2.88
C PHE A 74 -4.87 -14.99 -1.42
N GLY A 75 -5.57 -13.92 -1.03
CA GLY A 75 -5.67 -13.45 0.33
C GLY A 75 -4.68 -12.34 0.66
N VAL A 76 -4.37 -12.18 1.94
CA VAL A 76 -3.51 -11.10 2.44
C VAL A 76 -2.05 -11.51 2.38
N TRP A 77 -1.29 -10.84 1.53
CA TRP A 77 0.15 -11.03 1.39
C TRP A 77 0.86 -9.68 1.37
N ALA A 78 1.94 -9.57 2.14
CA ALA A 78 2.74 -8.34 2.29
C ALA A 78 1.88 -7.10 2.61
N GLY A 79 0.86 -7.24 3.45
CA GLY A 79 -0.05 -6.15 3.81
C GLY A 79 -0.98 -5.69 2.68
N ARG A 80 -1.13 -6.47 1.60
CA ARG A 80 -2.02 -6.22 0.46
C ARG A 80 -3.02 -7.36 0.30
N ASP A 81 -4.24 -7.03 -0.09
CA ASP A 81 -5.27 -8.02 -0.44
C ASP A 81 -5.10 -8.42 -1.90
N HIS A 82 -4.80 -9.70 -2.15
CA HIS A 82 -4.68 -10.29 -3.49
C HIS A 82 -5.93 -11.09 -3.77
N ASP A 83 -6.91 -10.42 -4.38
CA ASP A 83 -8.15 -11.04 -4.84
C ASP A 83 -8.13 -11.09 -6.38
N PRO A 84 -8.02 -12.27 -7.01
CA PRO A 84 -7.93 -12.39 -8.46
C PRO A 84 -9.24 -12.03 -9.18
N THR A 85 -10.35 -11.95 -8.45
CA THR A 85 -11.65 -11.55 -9.01
C THR A 85 -11.84 -10.03 -9.01
N ARG A 86 -11.05 -9.30 -8.21
CA ARG A 86 -11.01 -7.85 -8.26
C ARG A 86 -9.96 -7.38 -9.24
N PRO A 87 -10.31 -6.55 -10.25
CA PRO A 87 -9.29 -5.88 -11.03
C PRO A 87 -8.47 -5.00 -10.07
N ASP A 88 -7.14 -5.06 -10.21
CA ASP A 88 -6.20 -4.22 -9.49
C ASP A 88 -6.58 -2.76 -9.79
N ARG A 89 -7.34 -2.14 -8.89
CA ARG A 89 -7.49 -0.69 -8.86
C ARG A 89 -6.18 -0.20 -8.28
N ASP A 90 -5.17 -0.16 -9.14
CA ASP A 90 -3.94 0.56 -8.97
C ASP A 90 -4.34 1.99 -8.61
N THR A 91 -4.46 2.21 -7.31
CA THR A 91 -4.69 3.52 -6.74
C THR A 91 -3.30 4.12 -6.73
N THR A 92 -2.88 4.56 -7.91
CA THR A 92 -1.92 5.63 -8.05
C THR A 92 -2.33 6.70 -7.05
N GLY A 93 -1.57 6.80 -5.96
CA GLY A 93 -1.70 7.89 -5.04
C GLY A 93 -1.28 9.15 -5.77
N GLU A 94 -2.25 9.90 -6.27
CA GLU A 94 -2.13 11.35 -6.46
C GLU A 94 -3.52 11.98 -6.63
N ASP A 95 -4.24 12.12 -5.51
CA ASP A 95 -5.06 13.32 -5.30
C ASP A 95 -4.69 13.87 -3.92
N THR A 96 -3.41 14.23 -3.79
CA THR A 96 -3.14 15.48 -3.08
C THR A 96 -3.64 16.54 -4.03
N THR A 97 -4.89 16.99 -3.88
CA THR A 97 -5.26 18.33 -4.30
C THR A 97 -4.29 19.28 -3.56
N PRO A 98 -3.28 19.91 -4.19
CA PRO A 98 -2.71 21.09 -3.56
C PRO A 98 -3.84 22.10 -3.51
N CYS A 99 -4.25 22.50 -2.31
CA CYS A 99 -5.05 23.70 -2.13
C CYS A 99 -4.45 24.80 -3.03
N PRO A 100 -5.15 25.30 -4.06
CA PRO A 100 -4.64 26.48 -4.73
C PRO A 100 -4.82 27.63 -3.74
N SER A 101 -3.72 28.35 -3.50
CA SER A 101 -3.70 29.73 -3.02
C SER A 101 -3.52 29.94 -1.51
N ALA A 102 -2.35 29.55 -1.02
CA ALA A 102 -1.61 30.41 -0.10
C ALA A 102 -0.47 31.11 -0.86
N THR A 103 -0.81 32.06 -1.73
CA THR A 103 0.16 33.04 -2.25
C THR A 103 -0.17 34.41 -1.71
N ARG A 104 0.39 34.73 -0.54
CA ARG A 104 0.78 36.11 -0.23
C ARG A 104 1.74 36.58 -1.33
N SER A 105 1.34 37.52 -2.16
CA SER A 105 2.13 38.73 -2.43
C SER A 105 1.61 39.53 -3.62
N SER A 106 1.37 40.82 -3.34
CA SER A 106 1.73 41.94 -4.20
C SER A 106 1.12 42.00 -5.60
N SER A 107 0.03 42.75 -5.73
CA SER A 107 -0.18 43.57 -6.93
C SER A 107 -0.69 44.95 -6.51
N ARG A 108 0.28 45.85 -6.40
CA ARG A 108 0.08 47.30 -6.43
C ARG A 108 -0.67 47.62 -7.73
N ARG A 109 -1.77 48.35 -7.65
CA ARG A 109 -2.19 49.25 -8.73
C ARG A 109 -2.16 50.68 -8.21
N PRO A 110 -1.52 51.61 -8.94
CA PRO A 110 -1.57 53.03 -8.62
C PRO A 110 -2.89 53.61 -9.12
N THR A 111 -3.61 54.35 -8.27
CA THR A 111 -4.64 55.30 -8.73
C THR A 111 -4.03 56.71 -8.73
N PRO A 112 -4.15 57.47 -9.83
CA PRO A 112 -3.75 58.86 -9.86
C PRO A 112 -4.84 59.73 -9.24
N GLY A 113 -4.41 60.66 -8.38
CA GLY A 113 -4.96 62.00 -8.21
C GLY A 113 -6.46 62.16 -7.89
N SER A 114 -6.75 62.55 -6.65
CA SER A 114 -7.63 63.70 -6.43
C SER A 114 -7.36 64.37 -5.08
N THR A 115 -6.81 65.55 -5.20
CA THR A 115 -6.57 66.59 -4.19
C THR A 115 -7.85 67.11 -3.56
N ARG A 116 -7.87 67.27 -2.23
CA ARG A 116 -8.04 68.55 -1.48
C ARG A 116 -8.36 68.24 -0.01
N THR A 117 -7.50 68.63 0.93
CA THR A 117 -7.56 69.89 1.71
C THR A 117 -8.76 69.95 2.67
N THR A 118 -8.52 69.94 3.98
CA THR A 118 -8.51 71.13 4.88
C THR A 118 -8.95 70.76 6.31
N THR A 119 -8.28 71.38 7.28
CA THR A 119 -8.83 71.88 8.56
C THR A 119 -8.66 71.02 9.81
N THR A 120 -7.50 71.25 10.43
CA THR A 120 -7.23 71.36 11.87
C THR A 120 -8.24 72.21 12.63
N ARG A 121 -8.67 71.74 13.81
CA ARG A 121 -8.75 72.44 15.13
C ARG A 121 -9.93 71.92 15.98
N PRO A 122 -9.93 72.20 17.29
CA PRO A 122 -8.85 72.21 18.27
C PRO A 122 -8.99 71.08 19.30
#